data_AF-A0A317EK14-F1
#
_entry.id   AF-A0A317EK14-F1
#
_cell.length_a   1.000
_cell.length_b   1.000
_cell.length_c   1.000
_cell.angle_alpha   90.00
_cell.angle_beta   90.00
_cell.angle_gamma   90.00
#
_symmetry.space_group_name_H-M   'P 1'
#
loop_
_entity.id
_entity.type
_entity.pdbx_description
1 polymer ?
#
loop_
_entity_poly.entity_id
_entity_poly.type
_entity_poly.pdbx_seq_one_letter_code
_entity_poly.pdbx_strand_id
1 'polypeptide(L)'
;MAHNLNYNSANQKHSFFSVKEKAWHSLGTVIEDYPTSAEALLYAGLDYTVEKRPLFTLDNQNSNDFKTSDNISLVDNVNAGILVPDYYSTLRTDTQEVLGVVGKDYHVVQNTEAFSLFDSIVGSGDGIRYETAGALGKGEKIFITAKLPEYIRIGRDDLLEQYIFLTTSHDGFGSITASFTPVRIVCQNTLNAALRNCTNTIKIRHTANAAEKLKQAHQLMSISNVFAKEIGEIFNYWAKVHITDNEIKKLVQMAMAPSKEVLQNLHDGKDDELSKHYNKIVDGVLEYSTTSPTQKEITTKNTLFGTYNAVTGYYQNVRNFKNDESKFKSIMYGTGLQRAQTAFNLCDEFARKGSLVLS
;
A
#
# COMPACT_ATOMS: atom_id res chain seq x y z
N MET A 1 9.40 -12.93 15.34
CA MET A 1 9.36 -11.62 14.66
C MET A 1 10.05 -11.81 13.32
N ALA A 2 9.29 -11.75 12.23
CA ALA A 2 9.84 -11.73 10.88
C ALA A 2 9.29 -10.47 10.23
N HIS A 3 10.03 -9.38 10.39
CA HIS A 3 9.89 -8.19 9.56
C HIS A 3 10.28 -8.62 8.15
N ASN A 4 9.34 -8.55 7.20
CA ASN A 4 9.63 -8.92 5.81
C ASN A 4 10.34 -7.79 5.04
N LEU A 5 11.03 -6.92 5.78
CA LEU A 5 11.88 -5.89 5.20
C LEU A 5 13.14 -6.58 4.68
N ASN A 6 13.51 -6.31 3.43
CA ASN A 6 14.65 -6.98 2.83
C ASN A 6 15.89 -6.76 3.70
N TYR A 7 16.58 -7.86 3.97
CA TYR A 7 17.87 -7.87 4.62
C TYR A 7 18.89 -8.27 3.57
N ASN A 8 19.78 -7.34 3.22
CA ASN A 8 20.85 -7.65 2.29
C ASN A 8 21.97 -8.34 3.07
N SER A 9 22.13 -9.65 2.83
CA SER A 9 23.13 -10.48 3.50
C SER A 9 24.56 -10.05 3.17
N ALA A 10 24.80 -9.43 2.00
CA ALA A 10 26.13 -9.00 1.58
C ALA A 10 26.64 -7.80 2.38
N ASN A 11 25.77 -6.86 2.73
CA ASN A 11 26.14 -5.64 3.48
C ASN A 11 25.59 -5.59 4.91
N GLN A 12 24.87 -6.64 5.34
CA GLN A 12 24.27 -6.79 6.66
C GLN A 12 23.33 -5.64 7.07
N LYS A 13 22.60 -5.06 6.12
CA LYS A 13 21.67 -3.95 6.36
C LYS A 13 20.26 -4.27 5.89
N HIS A 14 19.30 -3.62 6.53
CA HIS A 14 17.91 -3.61 6.11
C HIS A 14 17.65 -2.52 5.07
N SER A 15 16.95 -2.89 4.00
CA SER A 15 16.67 -2.02 2.86
C SER A 15 15.47 -1.11 3.14
N PHE A 16 15.70 -0.03 3.91
CA PHE A 16 14.68 0.96 4.29
C PHE A 16 15.31 2.29 4.72
N PHE A 17 14.69 3.40 4.32
CA PHE A 17 14.88 4.70 5.00
C PHE A 17 13.55 5.41 5.27
N SER A 18 13.54 6.28 6.27
CA SER A 18 12.50 7.30 6.51
C SER A 18 13.10 8.64 6.93
N VAL A 19 12.44 9.74 6.58
CA VAL A 19 12.79 11.09 7.05
C VAL A 19 12.05 11.37 8.36
N LYS A 20 12.76 11.82 9.41
CA LYS A 20 12.27 12.29 10.74
C LYS A 20 11.47 11.30 11.59
N GLU A 21 10.57 10.50 11.02
CA GLU A 21 9.79 9.50 11.73
C GLU A 21 10.54 8.18 11.92
N LYS A 22 10.15 7.44 12.96
CA LYS A 22 10.80 6.18 13.35
C LYS A 22 10.76 5.15 12.22
N ALA A 23 11.91 4.53 11.97
CA ALA A 23 12.04 3.50 10.96
C ALA A 23 11.12 2.28 11.19
N TRP A 24 10.84 1.53 10.13
CA TRP A 24 10.01 0.34 10.14
C TRP A 24 10.49 -0.69 11.17
N HIS A 25 9.73 -0.94 12.25
CA HIS A 25 10.17 -1.76 13.39
C HIS A 25 11.49 -1.33 14.06
N SER A 26 11.89 -0.04 13.97
CA SER A 26 13.24 0.43 14.35
C SER A 26 14.38 -0.16 13.52
N LEU A 27 14.07 -0.66 12.31
CA LEU A 27 15.02 -1.22 11.36
C LEU A 27 15.11 -0.33 10.11
N GLY A 28 16.32 -0.18 9.59
CA GLY A 28 16.62 0.74 8.49
C GLY A 28 17.21 2.06 8.97
N THR A 29 17.27 3.04 8.08
CA THR A 29 17.96 4.31 8.30
C THR A 29 16.96 5.44 8.51
N VAL A 30 17.02 6.15 9.64
CA VAL A 30 16.28 7.42 9.81
C VAL A 30 17.23 8.55 9.46
N ILE A 31 16.80 9.46 8.59
CA ILE A 31 17.56 10.64 8.19
C ILE A 31 16.81 11.92 8.58
N GLU A 32 17.55 12.99 8.86
CA GLU A 32 16.99 14.28 9.28
C GLU A 32 16.58 15.13 8.07
N ASP A 33 17.45 15.17 7.07
CA ASP A 33 17.28 15.96 5.86
C ASP A 33 16.68 15.14 4.72
N TYR A 34 15.94 15.84 3.86
CA TYR A 34 15.30 15.24 2.70
C TYR A 34 16.34 14.89 1.62
N PRO A 35 16.45 13.61 1.19
CA PRO A 35 17.49 13.17 0.27
C PRO A 35 17.13 13.48 -1.19
N THR A 36 18.16 13.54 -2.04
CA THR A 36 18.03 13.39 -3.50
C THR A 36 17.64 11.95 -3.85
N SER A 37 17.20 11.68 -5.10
CA SER A 37 16.88 10.32 -5.54
C SER A 37 18.05 9.34 -5.41
N ALA A 38 19.25 9.78 -5.77
CA ALA A 38 20.46 8.99 -5.66
C ALA A 38 20.77 8.64 -4.19
N GLU A 39 20.64 9.60 -3.28
CA GLU A 39 20.81 9.36 -1.84
C GLU A 39 19.71 8.47 -1.28
N ALA A 40 18.46 8.67 -1.69
CA ALA A 40 17.31 7.86 -1.27
C ALA A 40 17.47 6.38 -1.67
N LEU A 41 17.95 6.10 -2.90
CA LEU A 41 18.28 4.76 -3.36
C LEU A 41 19.34 4.11 -2.47
N LEU A 42 20.41 4.85 -2.15
CA LEU A 42 21.50 4.34 -1.32
C LEU A 42 21.05 4.11 0.13
N TYR A 43 20.32 5.06 0.73
CA TYR A 43 19.82 4.94 2.10
C TYR A 43 18.84 3.78 2.27
N ALA A 44 18.00 3.51 1.24
CA ALA A 44 17.10 2.35 1.24
C ALA A 44 17.75 1.06 0.75
N GLY A 45 19.02 1.05 0.32
CA GLY A 45 19.66 -0.15 -0.24
C GLY A 45 18.96 -0.71 -1.49
N LEU A 46 18.48 0.19 -2.34
CA LEU A 46 17.71 -0.10 -3.55
C LEU A 46 18.52 0.05 -4.85
N ASP A 47 19.82 0.33 -4.73
CA ASP A 47 20.78 0.52 -5.83
C ASP A 47 21.26 -0.79 -6.48
N TYR A 48 20.74 -1.94 -6.08
CA TYR A 48 21.04 -3.22 -6.71
C TYR A 48 20.48 -3.31 -8.14
N THR A 49 21.19 -4.04 -8.99
CA THR A 49 20.76 -4.30 -10.37
C THR A 49 19.98 -5.60 -10.44
N VAL A 50 18.85 -5.57 -11.15
CA VAL A 50 18.06 -6.77 -11.46
C VAL A 50 18.33 -7.21 -12.89
N GLU A 51 18.62 -8.50 -13.07
CA GLU A 51 18.88 -9.09 -14.37
C GLU A 51 17.83 -10.14 -14.71
N LYS A 52 17.44 -10.21 -15.98
CA LYS A 52 16.57 -11.25 -16.54
C LYS A 52 17.45 -12.29 -17.23
N ARG A 53 17.50 -13.52 -16.71
CA ARG A 53 18.31 -14.63 -17.24
C ARG A 53 17.44 -15.78 -17.76
N PRO A 54 17.91 -16.57 -18.75
CA PRO A 54 17.20 -17.75 -19.21
C PRO A 54 16.92 -18.73 -18.06
N LEU A 55 15.70 -19.29 -18.04
CA LEU A 55 15.33 -20.29 -17.04
C LEU A 55 15.66 -21.70 -17.56
N PHE A 56 16.29 -22.52 -16.71
CA PHE A 56 16.57 -23.93 -16.99
C PHE A 56 15.83 -24.82 -15.99
N THR A 57 15.48 -26.03 -16.41
CA THR A 57 14.94 -27.10 -15.57
C THR A 57 15.83 -28.32 -15.60
N LEU A 58 15.67 -29.23 -14.64
CA LEU A 58 16.42 -30.49 -14.58
C LEU A 58 16.03 -31.42 -15.74
N ASP A 59 17.01 -32.17 -16.25
CA ASP A 59 16.74 -33.34 -17.08
C ASP A 59 16.24 -34.52 -16.24
N ASN A 60 15.93 -35.65 -16.88
CA ASN A 60 15.39 -36.82 -16.20
C ASN A 60 16.35 -37.42 -15.17
N GLN A 61 17.67 -37.41 -15.43
CA GLN A 61 18.66 -37.97 -14.52
C GLN A 61 18.73 -37.12 -13.25
N ASN A 62 18.99 -35.81 -13.40
CA ASN A 62 19.09 -34.88 -12.29
C ASN A 62 17.75 -34.76 -11.52
N SER A 63 16.60 -34.86 -12.21
CA SER A 63 15.30 -34.86 -11.54
C SER A 63 15.07 -36.09 -10.67
N ASN A 64 15.60 -37.27 -11.03
CA ASN A 64 15.47 -38.47 -10.22
C ASN A 64 16.41 -38.42 -9.01
N ASP A 65 17.62 -37.89 -9.20
CA ASP A 65 18.58 -37.69 -8.11
C ASP A 65 18.05 -36.67 -7.09
N PHE A 66 17.39 -35.60 -7.56
CA PHE A 66 16.73 -34.61 -6.68
C PHE A 66 15.56 -35.20 -5.88
N LYS A 67 14.79 -36.14 -6.45
CA LYS A 67 13.66 -36.78 -5.75
C LYS A 67 14.08 -37.80 -4.69
N THR A 68 15.30 -38.32 -4.81
CA THR A 68 15.82 -39.41 -3.96
C THR A 68 16.82 -38.94 -2.92
N SER A 69 17.25 -37.67 -2.99
CA SER A 69 18.16 -37.05 -2.02
C SER A 69 17.45 -35.95 -1.21
N ASP A 70 17.53 -36.04 0.12
CA ASP A 70 17.12 -34.94 1.02
C ASP A 70 18.13 -33.77 1.04
N ASN A 71 19.21 -33.87 0.25
CA ASN A 71 20.31 -32.91 0.23
C ASN A 71 20.29 -32.03 -1.03
N ILE A 72 19.87 -30.78 -0.84
CA ILE A 72 19.95 -29.68 -1.83
C ILE A 72 21.40 -29.44 -2.32
N SER A 73 22.41 -29.90 -1.60
CA SER A 73 23.84 -29.73 -1.93
C SER A 73 24.31 -30.49 -3.18
N LEU A 74 23.48 -31.35 -3.77
CA LEU A 74 23.74 -31.98 -5.08
C LEU A 74 23.45 -31.01 -6.26
N VAL A 75 22.78 -29.88 -6.00
CA VAL A 75 22.32 -28.93 -7.04
C VAL A 75 23.45 -28.00 -7.51
N ASP A 76 24.48 -27.76 -6.70
CA ASP A 76 25.59 -26.84 -7.03
C ASP A 76 26.52 -27.37 -8.13
N ASN A 77 26.44 -28.66 -8.48
CA ASN A 77 27.24 -29.31 -9.54
C ASN A 77 26.40 -29.78 -10.73
N VAL A 78 25.13 -29.33 -10.84
CA VAL A 78 24.27 -29.70 -11.96
C VAL A 78 24.64 -28.82 -13.16
N ASN A 79 25.19 -29.44 -14.22
CA ASN A 79 25.38 -28.78 -15.50
C ASN A 79 24.04 -28.25 -16.03
N ALA A 80 24.05 -27.06 -16.63
CA ALA A 80 22.87 -26.36 -17.13
C ALA A 80 21.90 -27.33 -17.83
N GLY A 81 20.72 -27.51 -17.26
CA GLY A 81 19.74 -28.50 -17.69
C GLY A 81 19.02 -28.12 -18.98
N ILE A 82 17.73 -28.44 -19.07
CA ILE A 82 16.90 -28.17 -20.24
C ILE A 82 16.46 -26.70 -20.20
N LEU A 83 16.75 -25.94 -21.26
CA LEU A 83 16.23 -24.57 -21.42
C LEU A 83 14.70 -24.58 -21.45
N VAL A 84 14.06 -23.74 -20.63
CA VAL A 84 12.60 -23.53 -20.65
C VAL A 84 12.28 -22.40 -21.62
N PRO A 85 11.72 -22.67 -22.83
CA PRO A 85 11.50 -21.63 -23.83
C PRO A 85 10.53 -20.57 -23.35
N ASP A 86 10.74 -19.31 -23.70
CA ASP A 86 9.91 -18.14 -23.36
C ASP A 86 9.78 -17.80 -21.85
N TYR A 87 10.49 -18.51 -20.96
CA TYR A 87 10.53 -18.24 -19.52
C TYR A 87 11.94 -17.85 -19.05
N TYR A 88 11.96 -16.93 -18.09
CA TYR A 88 13.18 -16.31 -17.57
C TYR A 88 13.08 -16.16 -16.06
N SER A 89 14.20 -16.19 -15.36
CA SER A 89 14.29 -15.77 -13.97
C SER A 89 14.72 -14.31 -13.88
N THR A 90 14.14 -13.58 -12.93
CA THR A 90 14.68 -12.30 -12.48
C THR A 90 15.52 -12.55 -11.23
N LEU A 91 16.68 -11.92 -11.13
CA LEU A 91 17.54 -12.04 -9.96
C LEU A 91 18.29 -10.74 -9.68
N ARG A 92 18.78 -10.59 -8.46
CA ARG A 92 19.71 -9.51 -8.12
C ARG A 92 21.14 -9.91 -8.46
N THR A 93 21.91 -9.02 -9.08
CA THR A 93 23.29 -9.32 -9.44
C THR A 93 24.25 -9.31 -8.24
N ASP A 94 23.90 -8.62 -7.15
CA ASP A 94 24.74 -8.49 -5.95
C ASP A 94 24.68 -9.74 -5.05
N THR A 95 23.49 -10.30 -4.85
CA THR A 95 23.27 -11.47 -3.97
C THR A 95 23.04 -12.78 -4.73
N GLN A 96 22.85 -12.71 -6.05
CA GLN A 96 22.36 -13.82 -6.89
C GLN A 96 20.98 -14.37 -6.45
N GLU A 97 20.23 -13.65 -5.60
CA GLU A 97 18.91 -14.09 -5.18
C GLU A 97 17.91 -14.00 -6.32
N VAL A 98 17.27 -15.14 -6.61
CA VAL A 98 16.15 -15.21 -7.56
C VAL A 98 14.91 -14.56 -6.95
N LEU A 99 14.39 -13.56 -7.67
CA LEU A 99 13.25 -12.73 -7.29
C LEU A 99 11.93 -13.28 -7.83
N GLY A 100 11.92 -13.85 -9.04
CA GLY A 100 10.74 -14.49 -9.61
C GLY A 100 10.96 -15.08 -11.01
N VAL A 101 9.87 -15.55 -11.61
CA VAL A 101 9.84 -16.13 -12.94
C VAL A 101 8.93 -15.28 -13.83
N VAL A 102 9.42 -14.93 -15.01
CA VAL A 102 8.77 -13.99 -15.92
C VAL A 102 8.76 -14.53 -17.35
N GLY A 103 7.84 -14.00 -18.16
CA GLY A 103 7.74 -14.35 -19.58
C GLY A 103 8.69 -13.54 -20.47
N LYS A 104 8.74 -13.91 -21.76
CA LYS A 104 9.56 -13.25 -22.78
C LYS A 104 9.33 -11.75 -22.92
N ASP A 105 8.08 -11.29 -22.77
CA ASP A 105 7.72 -9.87 -22.96
C ASP A 105 7.99 -9.02 -21.71
N TYR A 106 8.36 -9.64 -20.58
CA TYR A 106 8.70 -8.92 -19.37
C TYR A 106 10.01 -8.16 -19.55
N HIS A 107 9.96 -6.86 -19.31
CA HIS A 107 11.13 -5.98 -19.29
C HIS A 107 11.40 -5.52 -17.86
N VAL A 108 12.62 -5.76 -17.39
CA VAL A 108 13.06 -5.28 -16.07
C VAL A 108 13.17 -3.77 -16.15
N VAL A 109 12.44 -3.07 -15.28
CA VAL A 109 12.60 -1.63 -15.08
C VAL A 109 13.41 -1.48 -13.81
N GLN A 110 14.62 -0.91 -13.92
CA GLN A 110 15.51 -0.81 -12.76
C GLN A 110 14.91 0.11 -11.68
N ASN A 111 15.33 -0.12 -10.43
CA ASN A 111 14.92 0.78 -9.34
C ASN A 111 15.37 2.22 -9.62
N THR A 112 16.57 2.41 -10.17
CA THR A 112 17.08 3.71 -10.61
C THR A 112 16.16 4.40 -11.63
N GLU A 113 15.63 3.65 -12.59
CA GLU A 113 14.66 4.16 -13.56
C GLU A 113 13.34 4.54 -12.89
N ALA A 114 12.85 3.72 -11.97
CA ALA A 114 11.64 4.02 -11.18
C ALA A 114 11.81 5.24 -10.26
N PHE A 115 13.02 5.50 -9.76
CA PHE A 115 13.35 6.72 -8.99
C PHE A 115 13.49 7.95 -9.87
N SER A 116 14.11 7.83 -11.04
CA SER A 116 14.23 8.93 -12.02
C SER A 116 12.87 9.47 -12.46
N LEU A 117 11.84 8.61 -12.42
CA LEU A 117 10.47 9.04 -12.61
C LEU A 117 10.02 10.00 -11.51
N PHE A 118 10.28 9.66 -10.26
CA PHE A 118 9.98 10.54 -9.14
C PHE A 118 10.74 11.85 -9.27
N ASP A 119 11.98 11.87 -9.78
CA ASP A 119 12.71 13.11 -10.02
C ASP A 119 11.99 14.06 -10.99
N SER A 120 11.32 13.53 -12.02
CA SER A 120 10.52 14.37 -12.92
C SER A 120 9.31 15.04 -12.23
N ILE A 121 8.89 14.49 -11.09
CA ILE A 121 7.81 15.03 -10.26
C ILE A 121 8.38 15.90 -9.13
N VAL A 122 9.49 15.48 -8.52
CA VAL A 122 10.11 16.06 -7.31
C VAL A 122 11.05 17.22 -7.65
N GLY A 123 11.71 17.16 -8.81
CA GLY A 123 12.82 18.04 -9.21
C GLY A 123 12.44 19.39 -9.81
N SER A 124 11.15 19.71 -9.97
CA SER A 124 10.69 20.99 -10.56
C SER A 124 10.72 22.19 -9.60
N GLY A 125 11.22 22.03 -8.37
CA GLY A 125 11.28 23.11 -7.37
C GLY A 125 9.96 23.33 -6.62
N ASP A 126 8.98 22.46 -6.81
CA ASP A 126 7.64 22.54 -6.21
C ASP A 126 7.57 22.04 -4.75
N GLY A 127 8.71 21.89 -4.07
CA GLY A 127 8.73 21.54 -2.64
C GLY A 127 8.30 20.11 -2.28
N ILE A 128 8.15 19.22 -3.27
CA ILE A 128 7.92 17.78 -3.07
C ILE A 128 9.22 17.14 -2.56
N ARG A 129 9.14 16.18 -1.62
CA ARG A 129 10.33 15.61 -0.98
C ARG A 129 10.19 14.11 -0.71
N TYR A 130 11.24 13.34 -0.95
CA TYR A 130 11.28 11.91 -0.64
C TYR A 130 11.12 11.68 0.87
N GLU A 131 10.12 10.92 1.29
CA GLU A 131 9.86 10.69 2.72
C GLU A 131 10.36 9.32 3.17
N THR A 132 10.02 8.26 2.42
CA THR A 132 10.32 6.87 2.80
C THR A 132 10.59 6.04 1.56
N ALA A 133 11.53 5.11 1.62
CA ALA A 133 11.62 4.04 0.62
C ALA A 133 12.13 2.74 1.24
N GLY A 134 11.85 1.61 0.59
CA GLY A 134 12.37 0.33 1.04
C GLY A 134 12.05 -0.83 0.11
N ALA A 135 12.58 -2.00 0.45
CA ALA A 135 12.32 -3.27 -0.23
C ALA A 135 11.70 -4.30 0.72
N LEU A 136 10.84 -5.15 0.17
CA LEU A 136 10.21 -6.28 0.86
C LEU A 136 10.77 -7.61 0.32
N GLY A 137 10.74 -8.65 1.16
CA GLY A 137 11.19 -9.99 0.81
C GLY A 137 12.69 -10.07 0.52
N LYS A 138 13.03 -10.63 -0.63
CA LYS A 138 14.39 -10.73 -1.22
C LYS A 138 14.81 -9.44 -1.94
N GLY A 139 13.94 -8.43 -1.95
CA GLY A 139 14.07 -7.23 -2.78
C GLY A 139 13.26 -7.35 -4.07
N GLU A 140 12.36 -8.32 -4.18
CA GLU A 140 11.50 -8.45 -5.35
C GLU A 140 10.43 -7.37 -5.42
N LYS A 141 10.10 -6.71 -4.30
CA LYS A 141 9.12 -5.61 -4.25
C LYS A 141 9.74 -4.40 -3.60
N ILE A 142 9.62 -3.24 -4.24
CA ILE A 142 10.06 -1.97 -3.66
C ILE A 142 8.91 -1.00 -3.52
N PHE A 143 9.08 -0.03 -2.64
CA PHE A 143 8.15 1.08 -2.48
C PHE A 143 8.89 2.38 -2.15
N ILE A 144 8.27 3.49 -2.53
CA ILE A 144 8.79 4.85 -2.34
C ILE A 144 7.61 5.77 -2.05
N THR A 145 7.76 6.71 -1.13
CA THR A 145 6.84 7.81 -0.90
C THR A 145 7.54 9.14 -1.03
N ALA A 146 6.84 10.13 -1.58
CA ALA A 146 7.24 11.53 -1.52
C ALA A 146 6.08 12.36 -0.99
N LYS A 147 6.41 13.27 -0.09
CA LYS A 147 5.51 14.24 0.52
C LYS A 147 5.37 15.45 -0.38
N LEU A 148 4.13 15.87 -0.62
CA LEU A 148 3.81 17.11 -1.31
C LEU A 148 3.79 18.27 -0.29
N PRO A 149 4.08 19.51 -0.72
CA PRO A 149 4.17 20.66 0.20
C PRO A 149 2.80 21.12 0.73
N GLU A 150 1.72 20.85 -0.01
CA GLU A 150 0.39 21.32 0.31
C GLU A 150 -0.35 20.36 1.25
N TYR A 151 -1.31 20.91 1.99
CA TYR A 151 -2.19 20.14 2.86
C TYR A 151 -3.64 20.26 2.39
N ILE A 152 -4.39 19.16 2.51
CA ILE A 152 -5.85 19.22 2.42
C ILE A 152 -6.39 19.59 3.80
N ARG A 153 -7.06 20.73 3.91
CA ARG A 153 -7.61 21.24 5.17
C ARG A 153 -9.07 20.84 5.31
N ILE A 154 -9.40 20.17 6.42
CA ILE A 154 -10.76 19.83 6.83
C ILE A 154 -11.15 20.70 8.02
N GLY A 155 -12.24 21.46 7.91
CA GLY A 155 -12.60 22.43 8.93
C GLY A 155 -11.55 23.53 9.08
N ARG A 156 -11.15 23.84 10.32
CA ARG A 156 -10.12 24.86 10.61
C ARG A 156 -8.72 24.27 10.75
N ASP A 157 -8.56 23.28 11.62
CA ASP A 157 -7.24 22.84 12.10
C ASP A 157 -6.91 21.37 11.79
N ASP A 158 -7.81 20.65 11.11
CA ASP A 158 -7.59 19.25 10.75
C ASP A 158 -6.92 19.16 9.37
N LEU A 159 -5.66 18.71 9.34
CA LEU A 159 -4.81 18.72 8.16
C LEU A 159 -4.47 17.31 7.70
N LEU A 160 -4.62 17.10 6.40
CA LEU A 160 -4.14 15.90 5.71
C LEU A 160 -2.92 16.30 4.89
N GLU A 161 -1.80 15.67 5.19
CA GLU A 161 -0.63 15.61 4.31
C GLU A 161 -0.98 14.86 3.03
N GLN A 162 -0.16 15.08 2.03
CA GLN A 162 -0.36 14.53 0.71
C GLN A 162 0.91 13.79 0.30
N TYR A 163 0.74 12.57 -0.18
CA TYR A 163 1.85 11.72 -0.59
C TYR A 163 1.60 11.16 -1.99
N ILE A 164 2.66 11.09 -2.79
CA ILE A 164 2.71 10.16 -3.91
C ILE A 164 3.41 8.91 -3.40
N PHE A 165 2.81 7.76 -3.68
CA PHE A 165 3.34 6.45 -3.44
C PHE A 165 3.69 5.79 -4.78
N LEU A 166 4.85 5.16 -4.87
CA LEU A 166 5.23 4.30 -5.99
C LEU A 166 5.63 2.92 -5.47
N THR A 167 5.23 1.88 -6.19
CA THR A 167 5.71 0.52 -5.97
C THR A 167 5.93 -0.19 -7.29
N THR A 168 6.90 -1.10 -7.32
CA THR A 168 7.15 -1.99 -8.44
C THR A 168 7.57 -3.36 -7.92
N SER A 169 7.43 -4.38 -8.79
CA SER A 169 7.73 -5.77 -8.49
C SER A 169 8.55 -6.39 -9.60
N HIS A 170 9.63 -7.06 -9.20
CA HIS A 170 10.54 -7.83 -10.04
C HIS A 170 10.16 -9.32 -10.12
N ASP A 171 9.16 -9.77 -9.35
CA ASP A 171 8.76 -11.20 -9.26
C ASP A 171 7.89 -11.70 -10.43
N GLY A 172 7.54 -10.83 -11.38
CA GLY A 172 6.59 -11.14 -12.47
C GLY A 172 5.12 -10.95 -12.11
N PHE A 173 4.80 -10.75 -10.82
CA PHE A 173 3.47 -10.54 -10.30
C PHE A 173 3.29 -9.08 -9.88
N GLY A 174 3.10 -8.19 -10.85
CA GLY A 174 2.81 -6.79 -10.55
C GLY A 174 2.98 -5.86 -11.74
N SER A 175 2.57 -4.62 -11.51
CA SER A 175 2.85 -3.48 -12.38
C SER A 175 3.58 -2.42 -11.56
N ILE A 176 4.32 -1.57 -12.25
CA ILE A 176 4.76 -0.30 -11.66
C ILE A 176 3.49 0.50 -11.39
N THR A 177 3.26 0.82 -10.14
CA THR A 177 2.03 1.44 -9.67
C THR A 177 2.40 2.71 -8.94
N ALA A 178 1.89 3.85 -9.42
CA ALA A 178 2.02 5.12 -8.76
C ALA A 178 0.64 5.62 -8.34
N SER A 179 0.49 6.06 -7.10
CA SER A 179 -0.78 6.44 -6.49
C SER A 179 -0.66 7.69 -5.65
N PHE A 180 -1.66 8.57 -5.70
CA PHE A 180 -1.79 9.67 -4.76
C PHE A 180 -2.60 9.24 -3.53
N THR A 181 -2.09 9.59 -2.35
CA THR A 181 -2.67 9.21 -1.06
C THR A 181 -2.54 10.38 -0.08
N PRO A 182 -3.66 10.96 0.40
CA PRO A 182 -3.61 11.83 1.56
C PRO A 182 -3.18 11.05 2.82
N VAL A 183 -2.75 11.70 3.88
CA VAL A 183 -2.47 11.07 5.18
C VAL A 183 -2.80 12.10 6.25
N ARG A 184 -3.66 11.75 7.19
CA ARG A 184 -4.05 12.69 8.24
C ARG A 184 -2.92 12.83 9.27
N ILE A 185 -2.42 14.06 9.51
CA ILE A 185 -1.20 14.31 10.32
C ILE A 185 -1.24 13.68 11.71
N VAL A 186 -2.39 13.76 12.38
CA VAL A 186 -2.55 13.25 13.75
C VAL A 186 -2.67 11.72 13.82
N CYS A 187 -2.58 11.03 12.69
CA CYS A 187 -2.69 9.59 12.61
C CYS A 187 -1.55 8.99 11.77
N GLN A 188 -1.03 7.81 12.13
CA GLN A 188 -0.17 7.00 11.24
C GLN A 188 -0.99 6.36 10.09
N ASN A 189 -1.83 7.15 9.45
CA ASN A 189 -2.86 6.68 8.54
C ASN A 189 -2.42 6.90 7.10
N THR A 190 -1.80 5.90 6.47
CA THR A 190 -1.69 5.85 5.01
C THR A 190 -3.10 5.85 4.41
N LEU A 191 -3.65 7.00 4.00
CA LEU A 191 -5.04 7.07 3.51
C LEU A 191 -5.11 6.35 2.15
N ASN A 192 -5.45 5.07 2.19
CA ASN A 192 -5.97 4.43 1.01
C ASN A 192 -7.41 4.88 0.81
N ALA A 193 -7.58 5.83 -0.11
CA ALA A 193 -8.83 6.05 -0.78
C ALA A 193 -8.67 5.54 -2.21
N ALA A 194 -9.02 4.28 -2.42
CA ALA A 194 -9.62 3.89 -3.68
C ALA A 194 -10.93 4.70 -3.80
N LEU A 195 -10.99 5.59 -4.78
CA LEU A 195 -12.21 6.24 -5.20
C LEU A 195 -12.65 5.57 -6.49
N ARG A 196 -13.85 5.01 -6.51
CA ARG A 196 -14.42 4.35 -7.69
C ARG A 196 -14.49 5.26 -8.93
N ASN A 197 -14.51 6.58 -8.74
CA ASN A 197 -14.74 7.57 -9.79
C ASN A 197 -13.57 8.53 -10.04
N CYS A 198 -12.48 8.43 -9.26
CA CYS A 198 -11.29 9.27 -9.42
C CYS A 198 -10.08 8.35 -9.43
N THR A 199 -9.54 8.04 -10.61
CA THR A 199 -8.34 7.21 -10.72
C THR A 199 -7.14 8.01 -10.22
N ASN A 200 -6.85 7.92 -8.93
CA ASN A 200 -5.64 8.45 -8.29
C ASN A 200 -4.40 7.59 -8.55
N THR A 201 -4.54 6.53 -9.34
CA THR A 201 -3.55 5.46 -9.51
C THR A 201 -3.27 5.22 -10.99
N ILE A 202 -2.00 5.21 -11.35
CA ILE A 202 -1.49 4.82 -12.65
C ILE A 202 -0.82 3.46 -12.51
N LYS A 203 -1.12 2.53 -13.43
CA LYS A 203 -0.51 1.20 -13.50
C LYS A 203 0.17 0.99 -14.84
N ILE A 204 1.46 0.69 -14.81
CA ILE A 204 2.29 0.49 -15.99
C ILE A 204 2.87 -0.93 -15.94
N ARG A 205 2.56 -1.71 -16.98
CA ARG A 205 3.10 -3.07 -17.13
C ARG A 205 4.60 -3.01 -17.44
N HIS A 206 5.33 -4.02 -16.96
CA HIS A 206 6.75 -4.25 -17.24
C HIS A 206 6.98 -4.68 -18.70
N THR A 207 6.82 -3.75 -19.62
CA THR A 207 7.05 -3.90 -21.08
C THR A 207 8.20 -3.01 -21.53
N ALA A 208 8.74 -3.21 -22.74
CA ALA A 208 9.82 -2.38 -23.28
C ALA A 208 9.53 -0.86 -23.21
N ASN A 209 8.28 -0.46 -23.41
CA ASN A 209 7.87 0.97 -23.37
C ASN A 209 7.49 1.44 -21.96
N ALA A 210 7.77 0.65 -20.91
CA ALA A 210 7.44 1.03 -19.53
C ALA A 210 8.14 2.34 -19.16
N ALA A 211 9.43 2.50 -19.45
CA ALA A 211 10.19 3.72 -19.18
C ALA A 211 9.56 4.98 -19.84
N GLU A 212 9.08 4.86 -21.08
CA GLU A 212 8.41 5.98 -21.76
C GLU A 212 7.03 6.28 -21.18
N LYS A 213 6.26 5.25 -20.83
CA LYS A 213 4.97 5.41 -20.15
C LYS A 213 5.13 6.01 -18.76
N LEU A 214 6.24 5.68 -18.09
CA LEU A 214 6.62 6.30 -16.82
C LEU A 214 6.85 7.79 -17.03
N LYS A 215 7.60 8.24 -18.04
CA LYS A 215 7.81 9.69 -18.32
C LYS A 215 6.53 10.52 -18.51
N GLN A 216 5.38 9.89 -18.79
CA GLN A 216 4.08 10.59 -18.86
C GLN A 216 3.45 10.87 -17.49
N ALA A 217 4.12 10.55 -16.38
CA ALA A 217 3.60 10.72 -15.02
C ALA A 217 3.42 12.17 -14.56
N HIS A 218 3.78 13.19 -15.34
CA HIS A 218 3.25 14.55 -15.11
C HIS A 218 1.71 14.56 -15.04
N GLN A 219 1.05 13.62 -15.75
CA GLN A 219 -0.39 13.37 -15.61
C GLN A 219 -0.80 13.00 -14.18
N LEU A 220 0.06 12.30 -13.43
CA LEU A 220 -0.21 11.95 -12.03
C LEU A 220 -0.34 13.21 -11.18
N MET A 221 0.41 14.27 -11.47
CA MET A 221 0.31 15.53 -10.72
C MET A 221 -0.97 16.29 -11.01
N SER A 222 -1.37 16.36 -12.28
CA SER A 222 -2.67 16.93 -12.63
C SER A 222 -3.82 16.14 -11.98
N ILE A 223 -3.74 14.81 -11.99
CA ILE A 223 -4.71 13.93 -11.32
C ILE A 223 -4.71 14.17 -9.80
N SER A 224 -3.53 14.30 -9.19
CA SER A 224 -3.38 14.50 -7.75
C SER A 224 -4.03 15.80 -7.28
N ASN A 225 -3.83 16.91 -8.01
CA ASN A 225 -4.40 18.20 -7.65
C ASN A 225 -5.93 18.19 -7.75
N VAL A 226 -6.48 17.60 -8.81
CA VAL A 226 -7.94 17.45 -8.96
C VAL A 226 -8.50 16.59 -7.83
N PHE A 227 -7.87 15.44 -7.58
CA PHE A 227 -8.29 14.52 -6.53
C PHE A 227 -8.23 15.16 -5.14
N ALA A 228 -7.14 15.87 -4.82
CA ALA A 228 -6.96 16.54 -3.54
C ALA A 228 -8.08 17.56 -3.27
N LYS A 229 -8.45 18.32 -4.30
CA LYS A 229 -9.58 19.27 -4.23
C LYS A 229 -10.90 18.55 -4.00
N GLU A 230 -11.22 17.54 -4.81
CA GLU A 230 -12.48 16.79 -4.69
C GLU A 230 -12.62 16.09 -3.33
N ILE A 231 -11.56 15.43 -2.87
CA ILE A 231 -11.55 14.80 -1.54
C ILE A 231 -11.67 15.84 -0.44
N GLY A 232 -10.99 16.98 -0.57
CA GLY A 232 -11.12 18.09 0.37
C GLY A 232 -12.57 18.57 0.47
N GLU A 233 -13.26 18.74 -0.65
CA GLU A 233 -14.67 19.15 -0.69
C GLU A 233 -15.58 18.09 -0.03
N ILE A 234 -15.41 16.81 -0.37
CA ILE A 234 -16.19 15.70 0.20
C ILE A 234 -16.00 15.62 1.72
N PHE A 235 -14.75 15.62 2.19
CA PHE A 235 -14.46 15.49 3.62
C PHE A 235 -14.87 16.74 4.41
N ASN A 236 -14.75 17.94 3.84
CA ASN A 236 -15.28 19.16 4.47
C ASN A 236 -16.80 19.14 4.57
N TYR A 237 -17.49 18.54 3.60
CA TYR A 237 -18.93 18.33 3.68
C TYR A 237 -19.27 17.30 4.76
N TRP A 238 -18.63 16.12 4.74
CA TRP A 238 -18.85 15.05 5.72
C TRP A 238 -18.56 15.48 7.16
N ALA A 239 -17.58 16.36 7.38
CA ALA A 239 -17.26 16.93 8.69
C ALA A 239 -18.39 17.84 9.24
N LYS A 240 -19.35 18.25 8.40
CA LYS A 240 -20.53 19.03 8.82
C LYS A 240 -21.78 18.18 8.99
N VAL A 241 -21.80 16.97 8.41
CA VAL A 241 -22.92 16.03 8.53
C VAL A 241 -22.84 15.33 9.88
N HIS A 242 -23.66 15.80 10.82
CA HIS A 242 -23.76 15.21 12.15
C HIS A 242 -24.70 14.00 12.12
N ILE A 243 -24.28 12.93 12.77
CA ILE A 243 -24.99 11.66 12.82
C ILE A 243 -25.03 11.12 14.24
N THR A 244 -26.07 10.33 14.53
CA THR A 244 -26.31 9.73 15.84
C THR A 244 -25.46 8.49 16.07
N ASP A 245 -25.23 8.11 17.33
CA ASP A 245 -24.48 6.90 17.68
C ASP A 245 -25.06 5.63 17.03
N ASN A 246 -26.40 5.58 16.87
CA ASN A 246 -27.06 4.47 16.19
C ASN A 246 -26.77 4.44 14.69
N GLU A 247 -26.73 5.59 14.03
CA GLU A 247 -26.36 5.69 12.61
C GLU A 247 -24.88 5.33 12.39
N ILE A 248 -23.99 5.79 13.28
CA ILE A 248 -22.57 5.40 13.30
C ILE A 248 -22.46 3.87 13.40
N LYS A 249 -23.15 3.26 14.38
CA LYS A 249 -23.15 1.81 14.58
C LYS A 249 -23.57 1.06 13.31
N LYS A 250 -24.70 1.46 12.70
CA LYS A 250 -25.19 0.83 11.47
C LYS A 250 -24.23 0.98 10.29
N LEU A 251 -23.70 2.19 10.07
CA LEU A 251 -22.71 2.44 9.00
C LEU A 251 -21.46 1.57 9.18
N VAL A 252 -20.95 1.47 10.41
CA VAL A 252 -19.80 0.61 10.73
C VAL A 252 -20.12 -0.86 10.49
N GLN A 253 -21.29 -1.35 10.94
CA GLN A 253 -21.71 -2.73 10.69
C GLN A 253 -21.75 -3.04 9.19
N MET A 254 -22.43 -2.20 8.40
CA MET A 254 -22.51 -2.38 6.95
C MET A 254 -21.13 -2.33 6.28
N ALA A 255 -20.28 -1.38 6.66
CA ALA A 255 -18.92 -1.28 6.11
C ALA A 255 -18.08 -2.53 6.41
N MET A 256 -18.22 -3.08 7.61
CA MET A 256 -17.41 -4.19 8.11
C MET A 256 -17.91 -5.58 7.68
N ALA A 257 -19.11 -5.68 7.10
CA ALA A 257 -19.76 -6.95 6.77
C ALA A 257 -18.96 -7.82 5.78
N PRO A 258 -18.43 -9.00 6.17
CA PRO A 258 -17.52 -9.81 5.35
C PRO A 258 -18.13 -10.31 4.02
N SER A 259 -19.45 -10.46 3.97
CA SER A 259 -20.19 -11.04 2.86
C SER A 259 -21.55 -10.36 2.67
N LYS A 260 -22.21 -10.63 1.54
CA LYS A 260 -23.59 -10.20 1.29
C LYS A 260 -24.59 -10.84 2.26
N GLU A 261 -24.32 -12.06 2.73
CA GLU A 261 -25.13 -12.75 3.73
C GLU A 261 -25.14 -12.00 5.06
N VAL A 262 -23.97 -11.53 5.53
CA VAL A 262 -23.91 -10.72 6.76
C VAL A 262 -24.65 -9.40 6.58
N LEU A 263 -24.57 -8.76 5.41
CA LEU A 263 -25.39 -7.58 5.10
C LEU A 263 -26.89 -7.90 5.17
N GLN A 264 -27.33 -9.01 4.58
CA GLN A 264 -28.73 -9.41 4.63
C GLN A 264 -29.20 -9.66 6.06
N ASN A 265 -28.40 -10.34 6.89
CA ASN A 265 -28.73 -10.59 8.28
C ASN A 265 -28.87 -9.30 9.10
N LEU A 266 -28.03 -8.29 8.82
CA LEU A 266 -28.16 -6.96 9.43
C LEU A 266 -29.48 -6.26 9.02
N HIS A 267 -29.86 -6.36 7.75
CA HIS A 267 -31.12 -5.77 7.25
C HIS A 267 -32.35 -6.51 7.81
N ASP A 268 -32.27 -7.83 7.96
CA ASP A 268 -33.33 -8.68 8.52
C ASP A 268 -33.44 -8.58 10.05
N GLY A 269 -32.51 -7.89 10.72
CA GLY A 269 -32.45 -7.78 12.19
C GLY A 269 -32.05 -9.07 12.90
N LYS A 270 -31.37 -9.99 12.21
CA LYS A 270 -30.90 -11.28 12.72
C LYS A 270 -29.54 -11.15 13.40
N ASP A 271 -29.49 -10.32 14.45
CA ASP A 271 -28.25 -10.02 15.16
C ASP A 271 -27.63 -11.25 15.84
N ASP A 272 -28.44 -12.26 16.17
CA ASP A 272 -28.04 -13.54 16.77
C ASP A 272 -27.30 -14.47 15.79
N GLU A 273 -27.51 -14.30 14.48
CA GLU A 273 -26.79 -15.03 13.43
C GLU A 273 -25.40 -14.44 13.14
N LEU A 274 -25.09 -13.26 13.68
CA LEU A 274 -23.80 -12.61 13.47
C LEU A 274 -22.68 -13.30 14.26
N SER A 275 -21.58 -13.61 13.57
CA SER A 275 -20.45 -14.27 14.23
C SER A 275 -19.84 -13.41 15.34
N LYS A 276 -19.42 -14.04 16.45
CA LYS A 276 -18.71 -13.37 17.55
C LYS A 276 -17.46 -12.62 17.08
N HIS A 277 -16.77 -13.15 16.08
CA HIS A 277 -15.58 -12.52 15.50
C HIS A 277 -15.93 -11.20 14.80
N TYR A 278 -17.01 -11.19 14.01
CA TYR A 278 -17.51 -9.99 13.35
C TYR A 278 -17.95 -8.93 14.36
N ASN A 279 -18.73 -9.31 15.38
CA ASN A 279 -19.17 -8.37 16.42
C ASN A 279 -17.98 -7.74 17.16
N LYS A 280 -16.95 -8.53 17.50
CA LYS A 280 -15.71 -8.02 18.11
C LYS A 280 -14.98 -7.01 17.22
N ILE A 281 -15.00 -7.21 15.89
CA ILE A 281 -14.41 -6.26 14.94
C ILE A 281 -15.20 -4.94 14.94
N VAL A 282 -16.53 -5.02 14.86
CA VAL A 282 -17.41 -3.83 14.91
C VAL A 282 -17.22 -3.07 16.22
N ASP A 283 -17.20 -3.76 17.35
CA ASP A 283 -16.97 -3.17 18.67
C ASP A 283 -15.63 -2.43 18.73
N GLY A 284 -14.57 -3.02 18.18
CA GLY A 284 -13.26 -2.38 18.12
C GLY A 284 -13.22 -1.11 17.25
N VAL A 285 -14.01 -1.04 16.18
CA VAL A 285 -14.15 0.18 15.37
C VAL A 285 -14.92 1.25 16.14
N LEU A 286 -16.00 0.88 16.83
CA LEU A 286 -16.82 1.80 17.62
C LEU A 286 -16.05 2.33 18.84
N GLU A 287 -15.30 1.47 19.52
CA GLU A 287 -14.40 1.87 20.59
C GLU A 287 -13.37 2.88 20.07
N TYR A 288 -12.73 2.62 18.93
CA TYR A 288 -11.78 3.56 18.33
C TYR A 288 -12.42 4.91 17.99
N SER A 289 -13.67 4.90 17.48
CA SER A 289 -14.43 6.11 17.11
C SER A 289 -14.72 7.05 18.28
N THR A 290 -14.63 6.57 19.53
CA THR A 290 -14.93 7.36 20.73
C THR A 290 -13.71 7.60 21.61
N THR A 291 -12.71 6.71 21.57
CA THR A 291 -11.55 6.75 22.46
C THR A 291 -10.35 7.47 21.87
N SER A 292 -10.12 7.35 20.55
CA SER A 292 -8.96 7.94 19.88
C SER A 292 -9.00 9.47 19.98
N PRO A 293 -7.89 10.15 20.38
CA PRO A 293 -7.82 11.62 20.40
C PRO A 293 -8.24 12.23 19.06
N THR A 294 -7.79 11.59 17.99
CA THR A 294 -8.00 11.98 16.61
C THR A 294 -9.49 11.89 16.19
N GLN A 295 -10.31 11.15 16.92
CA GLN A 295 -11.75 11.01 16.71
C GLN A 295 -12.58 11.97 17.58
N LYS A 296 -11.95 12.60 18.56
CA LYS A 296 -12.60 13.58 19.46
C LYS A 296 -12.56 15.01 18.93
N GLU A 297 -11.93 15.23 17.77
CA GLU A 297 -11.87 16.51 17.09
C GLU A 297 -13.25 16.98 16.63
N ILE A 298 -13.44 18.30 16.49
CA ILE A 298 -14.70 18.90 16.04
C ILE A 298 -15.11 18.37 14.66
N THR A 299 -14.13 18.12 13.79
CA THR A 299 -14.34 17.61 12.43
C THR A 299 -14.75 16.15 12.39
N THR A 300 -14.48 15.36 13.43
CA THR A 300 -14.70 13.90 13.45
C THR A 300 -15.79 13.49 14.42
N LYS A 301 -15.86 14.09 15.60
CA LYS A 301 -16.76 13.67 16.67
C LYS A 301 -18.23 13.72 16.22
N ASN A 302 -18.88 12.56 16.18
CA ASN A 302 -20.27 12.39 15.75
C ASN A 302 -20.56 12.93 14.34
N THR A 303 -19.57 12.86 13.46
CA THR A 303 -19.70 13.26 12.05
C THR A 303 -19.51 12.06 11.13
N LEU A 304 -20.01 12.19 9.91
CA LEU A 304 -19.79 11.20 8.87
C LEU A 304 -18.30 11.04 8.51
N PHE A 305 -17.53 12.14 8.57
CA PHE A 305 -16.08 12.12 8.40
C PHE A 305 -15.39 11.29 9.50
N GLY A 306 -15.82 11.44 10.75
CA GLY A 306 -15.32 10.62 11.86
C GLY A 306 -15.63 9.13 11.68
N THR A 307 -16.84 8.78 11.26
CA THR A 307 -17.21 7.38 10.99
C THR A 307 -16.35 6.74 9.91
N TYR A 308 -16.11 7.44 8.80
CA TYR A 308 -15.18 6.96 7.78
C TYR A 308 -13.76 6.75 8.35
N ASN A 309 -13.25 7.73 9.10
CA ASN A 309 -11.94 7.65 9.74
C ASN A 309 -11.86 6.56 10.82
N ALA A 310 -12.99 6.17 11.43
CA ALA A 310 -13.00 5.11 12.43
C ALA A 310 -12.74 3.75 11.78
N VAL A 311 -13.34 3.50 10.61
CA VAL A 311 -13.12 2.27 9.83
C VAL A 311 -11.67 2.18 9.35
N THR A 312 -11.13 3.24 8.74
CA THR A 312 -9.75 3.24 8.24
C THR A 312 -8.74 3.18 9.39
N GLY A 313 -8.97 3.97 10.45
CA GLY A 313 -8.13 4.02 11.63
C GLY A 313 -8.09 2.70 12.42
N TYR A 314 -9.16 1.91 12.41
CA TYR A 314 -9.16 0.56 13.01
C TYR A 314 -8.12 -0.35 12.35
N TYR A 315 -8.08 -0.41 11.02
CA TYR A 315 -7.12 -1.24 10.28
C TYR A 315 -5.68 -0.75 10.44
N GLN A 316 -5.47 0.52 10.77
CA GLN A 316 -4.14 1.10 10.92
C GLN A 316 -3.62 1.04 12.35
N ASN A 317 -4.48 1.24 13.35
CA ASN A 317 -4.05 1.51 14.72
C ASN A 317 -4.53 0.48 15.74
N VAL A 318 -5.57 -0.31 15.43
CA VAL A 318 -6.24 -1.20 16.42
C VAL A 318 -6.10 -2.67 16.03
N ARG A 319 -6.28 -3.00 14.75
CA ARG A 319 -6.25 -4.39 14.29
C ARG A 319 -4.84 -4.97 14.46
N ASN A 320 -4.77 -6.10 15.15
CA ASN A 320 -3.55 -6.88 15.22
C ASN A 320 -3.30 -7.65 13.92
N PHE A 321 -2.11 -7.47 13.35
CA PHE A 321 -1.63 -8.24 12.21
C PHE A 321 -0.47 -9.14 12.62
N LYS A 322 -0.25 -10.22 11.86
CA LYS A 322 0.86 -11.15 12.11
C LYS A 322 2.22 -10.45 12.00
N ASN A 323 2.34 -9.53 11.04
CA ASN A 323 3.51 -8.68 10.79
C ASN A 323 3.08 -7.46 9.95
N ASP A 324 3.97 -6.48 9.81
CA ASP A 324 3.65 -5.24 9.11
C ASP A 324 3.44 -5.44 7.60
N GLU A 325 4.00 -6.50 6.99
CA GLU A 325 3.67 -6.84 5.61
C GLU A 325 2.20 -7.27 5.48
N SER A 326 1.70 -8.08 6.43
CA SER A 326 0.28 -8.45 6.46
C SER A 326 -0.61 -7.22 6.66
N LYS A 327 -0.16 -6.27 7.48
CA LYS A 327 -0.81 -4.95 7.64
C LYS A 327 -0.82 -4.17 6.33
N PHE A 328 0.36 -4.00 5.72
CA PHE A 328 0.55 -3.32 4.44
C PHE A 328 -0.29 -3.95 3.33
N LYS A 329 -0.20 -5.27 3.13
CA LYS A 329 -1.02 -6.01 2.16
C LYS A 329 -2.51 -5.81 2.41
N SER A 330 -2.95 -5.86 3.67
CA SER A 330 -4.37 -5.65 4.01
C SER A 330 -4.83 -4.25 3.67
N ILE A 331 -4.04 -3.23 4.02
CA ILE A 331 -4.38 -1.82 3.82
C ILE A 331 -4.29 -1.44 2.34
N MET A 332 -3.27 -1.91 1.61
CA MET A 332 -2.98 -1.52 0.22
C MET A 332 -3.72 -2.34 -0.83
N TYR A 333 -3.99 -3.63 -0.58
CA TYR A 333 -4.53 -4.55 -1.60
C TYR A 333 -5.62 -5.49 -1.08
N GLY A 334 -5.78 -5.60 0.23
CA GLY A 334 -6.56 -6.65 0.86
C GLY A 334 -7.84 -6.14 1.52
N THR A 335 -8.21 -6.79 2.61
CA THR A 335 -9.47 -6.51 3.32
C THR A 335 -9.55 -5.07 3.81
N GLY A 336 -8.48 -4.49 4.35
CA GLY A 336 -8.48 -3.09 4.79
C GLY A 336 -8.86 -2.12 3.68
N LEU A 337 -8.29 -2.29 2.48
CA LEU A 337 -8.66 -1.51 1.29
C LEU A 337 -10.14 -1.67 0.95
N GLN A 338 -10.63 -2.92 0.90
CA GLN A 338 -12.02 -3.21 0.56
C GLN A 338 -12.99 -2.57 1.54
N ARG A 339 -12.68 -2.62 2.85
CA ARG A 339 -13.52 -2.00 3.90
C ARG A 339 -13.48 -0.48 3.86
N ALA A 340 -12.31 0.11 3.62
CA ALA A 340 -12.20 1.55 3.40
C ALA A 340 -13.05 2.00 2.20
N GLN A 341 -13.02 1.25 1.09
CA GLN A 341 -13.83 1.55 -0.10
C GLN A 341 -15.33 1.45 0.20
N THR A 342 -15.77 0.38 0.89
CA THR A 342 -17.18 0.21 1.26
C THR A 342 -17.64 1.32 2.20
N ALA A 343 -16.83 1.65 3.22
CA ALA A 343 -17.13 2.75 4.14
C ALA A 343 -17.26 4.08 3.42
N PHE A 344 -16.35 4.38 2.48
CA PHE A 344 -16.43 5.58 1.67
C PHE A 344 -17.74 5.65 0.88
N ASN A 345 -18.10 4.55 0.19
CA ASN A 345 -19.33 4.51 -0.62
C ASN A 345 -20.58 4.68 0.25
N LEU A 346 -20.63 4.04 1.42
CA LEU A 346 -21.74 4.16 2.35
C LEU A 346 -21.85 5.59 2.91
N CYS A 347 -20.72 6.22 3.23
CA CYS A 347 -20.70 7.60 3.68
C CYS A 347 -21.15 8.55 2.55
N ASP A 348 -20.67 8.39 1.32
CA ASP A 348 -21.11 9.21 0.18
C ASP A 348 -22.62 9.06 -0.06
N GLU A 349 -23.14 7.83 0.00
CA GLU A 349 -24.56 7.58 -0.17
C GLU A 349 -25.39 8.18 0.98
N PHE A 350 -24.93 8.00 2.23
CA PHE A 350 -25.59 8.58 3.41
C PHE A 350 -25.59 10.11 3.33
N ALA A 351 -24.50 10.73 2.88
CA ALA A 351 -24.41 12.18 2.74
C ALA A 351 -25.42 12.75 1.72
N ARG A 352 -25.90 11.93 0.78
CA ARG A 352 -26.90 12.29 -0.24
C ARG A 352 -28.33 11.92 0.14
N LYS A 353 -28.53 10.78 0.81
CA LYS A 353 -29.86 10.19 1.07
C LYS A 353 -30.25 10.16 2.55
N GLY A 354 -29.35 10.52 3.46
CA GLY A 354 -29.55 10.42 4.90
C GLY A 354 -29.73 8.98 5.39
N SER A 355 -30.52 8.82 6.45
CA SER A 355 -30.77 7.53 7.12
C SER A 355 -31.46 6.47 6.27
N LEU A 356 -31.97 6.82 5.09
CA LEU A 356 -32.54 5.87 4.12
C LEU A 356 -31.54 4.79 3.68
N VAL A 357 -30.23 5.08 3.73
CA VAL A 357 -29.17 4.11 3.41
C VAL A 357 -29.06 3.00 4.45
N LEU A 358 -29.59 3.22 5.66
CA LEU A 358 -29.50 2.31 6.81
C LEU A 358 -30.72 1.37 6.92
N SER A 359 -31.57 1.39 5.90
CA SER A 359 -32.77 0.58 5.72
C SER A 359 -32.49 -0.44 4.63
#